data_AF-A0A519SQ99-F1
#
_entry.id   AF-A0A519SQ99-F1
#
_cell.length_a   1.000
_cell.length_b   1.000
_cell.length_c   1.000
_cell.angle_alpha   90.00
_cell.angle_beta   90.00
_cell.angle_gamma   90.00
#
_symmetry.space_group_name_H-M   'P 1'
#
loop_
_entity.id
_entity.type
_entity.pdbx_description
1 polymer ?
#
loop_
_entity_poly.entity_id
_entity_poly.type
_entity_poly.pdbx_seq_one_letter_code
_entity_poly.pdbx_strand_id
1 'polypeptide(L)'
;MKLEYLHGERITHLIHEMTPLEMAIHSYEEAAHKLICRYENLAKAHASESSTGTEIQRKAERDECLRFLKLERAKLAVIADVQAQLALYRGSALAATTGESKDRNAAVRRLSVESHHPTNYLEKFMRAEGQPKPSSKHTAHHIVPGKGKDPIVNVRTRLHLHQHGIGINDPANGVYLVHKDEYTPHWSMPLSRGHKKYHTNLYETWVANRIRPLKNIDAIKTQLQIIGRILQQNEPKDIPQG
;
A
#
# COMPACT_ATOMS: atom_id res chain seq x y z
N MET A 1 24.88 -14.81 5.48
CA MET A 1 23.80 -15.15 4.53
C MET A 1 24.44 -15.82 3.33
N LYS A 2 24.01 -17.03 2.96
CA LYS A 2 24.52 -17.74 1.77
C LYS A 2 23.67 -17.32 0.59
N LEU A 3 24.28 -16.83 -0.50
CA LEU A 3 23.54 -16.42 -1.69
C LEU A 3 23.20 -17.66 -2.51
N GLU A 4 21.93 -17.82 -2.84
CA GLU A 4 21.41 -18.93 -3.64
C GLU A 4 21.08 -18.45 -5.05
N TYR A 5 21.34 -19.33 -6.02
CA TYR A 5 21.14 -19.06 -7.44
C TYR A 5 20.31 -20.19 -8.05
N LEU A 6 19.31 -19.82 -8.86
CA LEU A 6 18.51 -20.75 -9.65
C LEU A 6 18.60 -20.34 -11.12
N HIS A 7 19.07 -21.24 -11.98
CA HIS A 7 19.29 -20.97 -13.42
C HIS A 7 20.18 -19.74 -13.71
N GLY A 8 21.12 -19.41 -12.82
CA GLY A 8 22.01 -18.26 -12.95
C GLY A 8 21.44 -16.94 -12.40
N GLU A 9 20.17 -16.93 -11.97
CA GLU A 9 19.57 -15.77 -11.28
C GLU A 9 19.69 -15.93 -9.77
N ARG A 10 20.11 -14.87 -9.08
CA ARG A 10 20.16 -14.85 -7.62
C ARG A 10 18.73 -14.81 -7.08
N ILE A 11 18.33 -15.85 -6.36
CA ILE A 11 16.99 -15.94 -5.75
C ILE A 11 16.95 -15.38 -4.32
N THR A 12 18.11 -15.24 -3.67
CA THR A 12 18.19 -14.60 -2.37
C THR A 12 18.14 -13.08 -2.53
N HIS A 13 16.99 -12.48 -2.20
CA HIS A 13 16.83 -11.03 -2.14
C HIS A 13 17.54 -10.44 -0.92
N LEU A 14 18.28 -9.35 -1.13
CA LEU A 14 18.79 -8.52 -0.04
C LEU A 14 17.63 -7.78 0.63
N ILE A 15 17.81 -7.37 1.89
CA ILE A 15 16.78 -6.66 2.68
C ILE A 15 16.17 -5.47 1.90
N HIS A 16 17.00 -4.73 1.14
CA HIS A 16 16.54 -3.56 0.37
C HIS A 16 15.84 -3.91 -0.96
N GLU A 17 15.87 -5.18 -1.36
CA GLU A 17 15.23 -5.71 -2.58
C GLU A 17 13.92 -6.43 -2.25
N MET A 18 13.72 -6.80 -0.98
CA MET A 18 12.51 -7.48 -0.52
C MET A 18 11.28 -6.57 -0.66
N THR A 19 10.22 -7.14 -1.20
CA THR A 19 8.87 -6.58 -1.14
C THR A 19 8.37 -6.49 0.30
N PRO A 20 7.31 -5.71 0.57
CA PRO A 20 6.73 -5.64 1.91
C PRO A 20 6.30 -6.99 2.51
N LEU A 21 5.83 -7.95 1.68
CA LEU A 21 5.45 -9.28 2.17
C LEU A 21 6.68 -10.14 2.46
N GLU A 22 7.68 -10.14 1.58
CA GLU A 22 8.93 -10.86 1.83
C GLU A 22 9.62 -10.35 3.10
N MET A 23 9.64 -9.04 3.32
CA MET A 23 10.17 -8.44 4.54
C MET A 23 9.40 -8.90 5.79
N ALA A 24 8.07 -9.01 5.68
CA ALA A 24 7.22 -9.45 6.76
C ALA A 24 7.44 -10.95 7.07
N ILE A 25 7.56 -11.79 6.04
CA ILE A 25 7.90 -13.21 6.17
C ILE A 25 9.27 -13.36 6.83
N HIS A 26 10.29 -12.66 6.33
CA HIS A 26 11.64 -12.68 6.89
C HIS A 26 11.64 -12.27 8.38
N SER A 27 10.91 -11.21 8.74
CA SER A 27 10.80 -10.75 10.13
C SER A 27 10.14 -11.80 11.04
N TYR A 28 9.16 -12.52 10.53
CA TYR A 28 8.50 -13.61 11.25
C TYR A 28 9.43 -14.81 11.43
N GLU A 29 10.16 -15.21 10.39
CA GLU A 29 11.13 -16.31 10.44
C GLU A 29 12.24 -16.01 11.44
N GLU A 30 12.78 -14.78 11.45
CA GLU A 30 13.73 -14.29 12.44
C GLU A 30 13.18 -14.38 13.88
N ALA A 31 11.93 -13.95 14.09
CA ALA A 31 11.30 -14.02 15.40
C ALA A 31 11.08 -15.48 15.86
N ALA A 32 10.65 -16.36 14.96
CA ALA A 32 10.49 -17.78 15.24
C ALA A 32 11.83 -18.46 15.54
N HIS A 33 12.87 -18.16 14.77
CA HIS A 33 14.21 -18.70 14.99
C HIS A 33 14.80 -18.28 16.34
N LYS A 34 14.70 -16.99 16.69
CA LYS A 34 15.11 -16.49 18.01
C LYS A 34 14.39 -17.20 19.15
N LEU A 35 13.11 -17.49 18.97
CA LEU A 35 12.33 -18.23 19.96
C LEU A 35 12.84 -19.66 20.13
N ILE A 36 13.04 -20.38 19.02
CA ILE A 36 13.56 -21.76 19.02
C ILE A 36 14.93 -21.80 19.71
N CYS A 37 15.86 -20.93 19.30
CA CYS A 37 17.19 -20.85 19.91
C CYS A 37 17.13 -20.54 21.42
N ARG A 38 16.25 -19.64 21.85
CA ARG A 38 16.04 -19.36 23.28
C ARG A 38 15.53 -20.60 24.02
N TYR A 39 14.59 -21.36 23.46
CA TYR A 39 14.10 -22.60 24.05
C TYR A 39 15.17 -23.67 24.16
N GLU A 40 15.92 -23.91 23.09
CA GLU A 40 16.99 -24.91 23.08
C GLU A 40 18.06 -24.57 24.11
N ASN A 41 18.41 -23.29 24.25
CA ASN A 41 19.37 -22.83 25.26
C ASN A 41 18.85 -22.98 26.69
N LEU A 42 17.58 -22.64 26.95
CA LEU A 42 16.95 -22.84 28.26
C LEU A 42 16.83 -24.32 28.62
N ALA A 43 16.48 -25.18 27.65
CA ALA A 43 16.41 -26.62 27.86
C ALA A 43 17.78 -27.22 28.21
N LYS A 44 18.86 -26.75 27.57
CA LYS A 44 20.24 -27.16 27.89
C LYS A 44 20.71 -26.67 29.27
N ALA A 45 20.45 -25.41 29.60
CA ALA A 45 20.91 -24.79 30.85
C ALA A 45 20.30 -25.41 32.11
N HIS A 46 19.06 -25.90 32.03
CA HIS A 46 18.30 -26.44 33.16
C HIS A 46 18.02 -27.94 33.03
N ALA A 47 18.84 -28.68 32.28
CA ALA A 47 18.67 -30.13 32.07
C ALA A 47 18.70 -30.95 33.38
N SER A 48 19.25 -30.39 34.47
CA SER A 48 19.37 -31.01 35.79
C SER A 48 18.48 -30.39 36.89
N GLU A 49 17.78 -29.28 36.62
CA GLU A 49 17.00 -28.56 37.62
C GLU A 49 15.50 -28.90 37.55
N SER A 50 15.05 -29.72 38.50
CA SER A 50 13.65 -30.08 38.73
C SER A 50 13.06 -29.24 39.86
N SER A 51 12.86 -27.93 39.65
CA SER A 51 12.04 -27.10 40.53
C SER A 51 10.77 -26.65 39.82
N THR A 52 9.62 -26.88 40.47
CA THR A 52 8.27 -26.69 39.92
C THR A 52 8.01 -25.23 39.50
N GLY A 53 8.63 -24.26 40.20
CA GLY A 53 8.51 -22.83 39.88
C GLY A 53 9.15 -22.44 38.54
N THR A 54 10.34 -22.95 38.25
CA THR A 54 11.06 -22.67 37.00
C THR A 54 10.36 -23.30 35.79
N GLU A 55 9.65 -24.41 35.97
CA GLU A 55 8.89 -25.06 34.90
C GLU A 55 7.58 -24.31 34.58
N ILE A 56 6.87 -23.79 35.59
CA ILE A 56 5.68 -22.95 35.41
C ILE A 56 6.03 -21.67 34.64
N GLN A 57 7.11 -20.99 35.01
CA GLN A 57 7.55 -19.77 34.33
C GLN A 57 7.96 -20.03 32.86
N ARG A 58 8.70 -21.11 32.60
CA ARG A 58 9.06 -21.55 31.23
C ARG A 58 7.83 -21.81 30.37
N LYS A 59 6.83 -22.48 30.93
CA LYS A 59 5.56 -22.76 30.23
C LYS A 59 4.81 -21.47 29.92
N ALA A 60 4.72 -20.54 30.87
CA ALA A 60 4.05 -19.25 30.68
C ALA A 60 4.71 -18.41 29.57
N GLU A 61 6.05 -18.26 29.60
CA GLU A 61 6.80 -17.55 28.55
C GLU A 61 6.59 -18.20 27.17
N ARG A 62 6.54 -19.53 27.12
CA ARG A 62 6.29 -20.28 25.87
C ARG A 62 4.92 -20.04 25.30
N ASP A 63 3.92 -20.15 26.15
CA ASP A 63 2.55 -20.00 25.72
C ASP A 63 2.31 -18.54 25.26
N GLU A 64 2.96 -17.55 25.89
CA GLU A 64 2.97 -16.16 25.43
C GLU A 64 3.66 -15.97 24.07
N CYS A 65 4.86 -16.52 23.88
CA CYS A 65 5.57 -16.39 22.61
C CYS A 65 4.87 -17.14 21.47
N LEU A 66 4.31 -18.32 21.73
CA LEU A 66 3.50 -19.05 20.75
C LEU A 66 2.25 -18.27 20.36
N ARG A 67 1.61 -17.59 21.33
CA ARG A 67 0.49 -16.67 21.07
C ARG A 67 0.94 -15.51 20.17
N PHE A 68 2.09 -14.89 20.44
CA PHE A 68 2.65 -13.84 19.60
C PHE A 68 2.90 -14.34 18.16
N LEU A 69 3.58 -15.48 17.98
CA LEU A 69 3.83 -16.05 16.65
C LEU A 69 2.53 -16.42 15.93
N LYS A 70 1.51 -16.89 16.64
CA LYS A 70 0.19 -17.16 16.04
C LYS A 70 -0.46 -15.89 15.51
N LEU A 71 -0.36 -14.77 16.25
CA LEU A 71 -0.86 -13.47 15.83
C LEU A 71 -0.08 -12.92 14.63
N GLU A 72 1.25 -12.99 14.64
CA GLU A 72 2.07 -12.55 13.51
C GLU A 72 1.81 -13.41 12.25
N ARG A 73 1.65 -14.73 12.39
CA ARG A 73 1.24 -15.59 11.27
C ARG A 73 -0.13 -15.21 10.71
N ALA A 74 -1.10 -14.92 11.58
CA ALA A 74 -2.43 -14.48 11.14
C ALA A 74 -2.34 -13.14 10.38
N LYS A 75 -1.54 -12.21 10.87
CA LYS A 75 -1.26 -10.94 10.19
C LYS A 75 -0.57 -11.14 8.84
N LEU A 76 0.39 -12.05 8.72
CA LEU A 76 1.01 -12.41 7.44
C LEU A 76 0.01 -12.97 6.43
N ALA A 77 -0.86 -13.88 6.87
CA ALA A 77 -1.92 -14.41 6.01
C ALA A 77 -2.81 -13.29 5.46
N VAL A 78 -3.20 -12.33 6.31
CA VAL A 78 -3.96 -11.16 5.87
C VAL A 78 -3.18 -10.33 4.85
N ILE A 79 -1.88 -10.06 5.07
CA ILE A 79 -1.05 -9.30 4.13
C ILE A 79 -0.97 -10.03 2.77
N ALA A 80 -0.73 -11.35 2.79
CA ALA A 80 -0.67 -12.17 1.59
C ALA A 80 -2.00 -12.15 0.82
N ASP A 81 -3.13 -12.29 1.52
CA ASP A 81 -4.47 -12.20 0.91
C ASP A 81 -4.71 -10.83 0.25
N VAL A 82 -4.32 -9.74 0.91
CA VAL A 82 -4.46 -8.40 0.33
C VAL A 82 -3.57 -8.23 -0.89
N GLN A 83 -2.33 -8.72 -0.85
CA GLN A 83 -1.43 -8.65 -2.00
C GLN A 83 -1.93 -9.48 -3.18
N ALA A 84 -2.46 -10.68 -2.94
CA ALA A 84 -3.10 -11.48 -3.97
C ALA A 84 -4.30 -10.74 -4.58
N GLN A 85 -5.13 -10.08 -3.76
CA GLN A 85 -6.23 -9.25 -4.24
C GLN A 85 -5.74 -8.05 -5.08
N LEU A 86 -4.66 -7.38 -4.66
CA LEU A 86 -4.06 -6.28 -5.42
C LEU A 86 -3.47 -6.77 -6.75
N ALA A 87 -2.83 -7.93 -6.78
CA ALA A 87 -2.31 -8.54 -8.00
C ALA A 87 -3.43 -8.89 -8.98
N LEU A 88 -4.51 -9.51 -8.50
CA LEU A 88 -5.71 -9.78 -9.32
C LEU A 88 -6.35 -8.50 -9.83
N TYR A 89 -6.45 -7.48 -8.99
CA TYR A 89 -6.98 -6.18 -9.35
C TYR A 89 -6.14 -5.51 -10.46
N ARG A 90 -4.80 -5.51 -10.33
CA ARG A 90 -3.87 -5.01 -11.34
C ARG A 90 -3.92 -5.82 -12.63
N GLY A 91 -4.01 -7.15 -12.55
CA GLY A 91 -4.18 -8.01 -13.72
C GLY A 91 -5.48 -7.70 -14.48
N SER A 92 -6.58 -7.48 -13.74
CA SER A 92 -7.86 -7.05 -14.32
C SER A 92 -7.77 -5.67 -14.95
N ALA A 93 -7.00 -4.74 -14.38
CA ALA A 93 -6.77 -3.43 -14.97
C ALA A 93 -5.89 -3.52 -16.22
N LEU A 94 -4.86 -4.37 -16.22
CA LEU A 94 -3.95 -4.57 -17.35
C LEU A 94 -4.67 -5.11 -18.60
N ALA A 95 -5.78 -5.83 -18.44
CA ALA A 95 -6.64 -6.21 -19.56
C ALA A 95 -7.20 -5.02 -20.36
N ALA A 96 -7.12 -3.79 -19.83
CA ALA A 96 -7.41 -2.58 -20.59
C ALA A 96 -6.31 -2.19 -21.60
N THR A 97 -5.11 -2.74 -21.45
CA THR A 97 -3.94 -2.44 -22.30
C THR A 97 -3.60 -3.58 -23.26
N THR A 98 -3.92 -4.82 -22.87
CA THR A 98 -3.59 -6.04 -23.62
C THR A 98 -4.81 -6.70 -24.27
N GLY A 99 -4.60 -7.51 -25.30
CA GLY A 99 -5.66 -8.28 -25.97
C GLY A 99 -6.40 -7.52 -27.08
N GLU A 100 -7.52 -8.07 -27.52
CA GLU A 100 -8.31 -7.51 -28.62
C GLU A 100 -8.99 -6.19 -28.22
N SER A 101 -9.33 -5.36 -29.23
CA SER A 101 -9.99 -4.07 -29.01
C SER A 101 -11.28 -4.17 -28.19
N LYS A 102 -12.07 -5.23 -28.40
CA LYS A 102 -13.32 -5.47 -27.67
C LYS A 102 -13.09 -5.72 -26.18
N ASP A 103 -12.10 -6.52 -25.83
CA ASP A 103 -11.76 -6.88 -24.46
C ASP A 103 -11.18 -5.69 -23.70
N ARG A 104 -10.29 -4.93 -24.36
CA ARG A 104 -9.76 -3.68 -23.80
C ARG A 104 -10.88 -2.69 -23.48
N ASN A 105 -11.81 -2.48 -24.41
CA ASN A 105 -12.94 -1.58 -24.20
C ASN A 105 -13.87 -2.07 -23.07
N ALA A 106 -14.08 -3.38 -22.94
CA ALA A 106 -14.84 -3.95 -21.84
C ALA A 106 -14.13 -3.72 -20.48
N ALA A 107 -12.82 -3.92 -20.43
CA ALA A 107 -12.01 -3.65 -19.23
C ALA A 107 -12.05 -2.17 -18.83
N VAL A 108 -11.87 -1.26 -19.80
CA VAL A 108 -11.99 0.19 -19.57
C VAL A 108 -13.36 0.58 -19.03
N ARG A 109 -14.44 0.01 -19.58
CA ARG A 109 -15.81 0.26 -19.10
C ARG A 109 -16.00 -0.22 -17.66
N ARG A 110 -15.51 -1.43 -17.33
CA ARG A 110 -15.55 -1.98 -15.96
C ARG A 110 -14.85 -1.04 -14.96
N LEU A 111 -13.63 -0.60 -15.28
CA LEU A 111 -12.89 0.33 -14.43
C LEU A 111 -13.61 1.69 -14.29
N SER A 112 -14.30 2.13 -15.34
CA SER A 112 -15.02 3.41 -15.33
C SER A 112 -16.24 3.44 -14.40
N VAL A 113 -16.83 2.28 -14.10
CA VAL A 113 -17.97 2.12 -13.16
C VAL A 113 -17.56 1.57 -11.80
N GLU A 114 -16.26 1.42 -11.55
CA GLU A 114 -15.75 0.91 -10.28
C GLU A 114 -16.13 1.82 -9.11
N SER A 115 -16.48 1.19 -7.98
CA SER A 115 -16.74 1.91 -6.74
C SER A 115 -15.46 2.55 -6.21
N HIS A 116 -15.54 3.84 -5.91
CA HIS A 116 -14.40 4.66 -5.48
C HIS A 116 -14.62 5.30 -4.10
N HIS A 117 -15.83 5.16 -3.53
CA HIS A 117 -16.14 5.59 -2.17
C HIS A 117 -16.97 4.53 -1.44
N PRO A 118 -16.72 4.29 -0.13
CA PRO A 118 -15.63 4.86 0.68
C PRO A 118 -14.24 4.39 0.21
N THR A 119 -13.17 5.11 0.58
CA THR A 119 -11.79 4.86 0.11
C THR A 119 -11.12 3.63 0.77
N ASN A 120 -11.92 2.69 1.30
CA ASN A 120 -11.46 1.52 2.03
C ASN A 120 -10.59 0.59 1.17
N TYR A 121 -10.96 0.40 -0.11
CA TYR A 121 -10.17 -0.42 -1.04
C TYR A 121 -8.82 0.21 -1.34
N LEU A 122 -8.81 1.52 -1.64
CA LEU A 122 -7.57 2.26 -1.84
C LEU A 122 -6.66 2.18 -0.60
N GLU A 123 -7.20 2.47 0.59
CA GLU A 123 -6.42 2.43 1.84
C GLU A 123 -5.86 1.02 2.11
N LYS A 124 -6.67 -0.02 1.85
CA LYS A 124 -6.26 -1.43 1.96
C LYS A 124 -5.10 -1.74 1.00
N PHE A 125 -5.21 -1.35 -0.26
CA PHE A 125 -4.17 -1.61 -1.25
C PHE A 125 -2.89 -0.78 -1.03
N MET A 126 -3.02 0.48 -0.60
CA MET A 126 -1.87 1.32 -0.25
C MET A 126 -1.02 0.67 0.86
N ARG A 127 -1.67 0.15 1.91
CA ARG A 127 -0.96 -0.57 2.98
C ARG A 127 -0.27 -1.83 2.49
N ALA A 128 -0.88 -2.57 1.56
CA ALA A 128 -0.31 -3.79 0.99
C ALA A 128 0.93 -3.53 0.13
N GLU A 129 1.02 -2.33 -0.45
CA GLU A 129 2.21 -1.84 -1.18
C GLU A 129 3.24 -1.19 -0.25
N GLY A 130 3.10 -1.34 1.08
CA GLY A 130 4.04 -0.77 2.03
C GLY A 130 3.91 0.75 2.21
N GLN A 131 2.76 1.33 1.88
CA GLN A 131 2.43 2.72 2.21
C GLN A 131 1.63 2.76 3.52
N PRO A 132 2.27 2.90 4.69
CA PRO A 132 1.58 2.89 5.98
C PRO A 132 0.76 4.16 6.17
N LYS A 133 -0.40 4.02 6.80
CA LYS A 133 -1.20 5.16 7.24
C LYS A 133 -0.47 5.87 8.40
N PRO A 134 -0.11 7.17 8.27
CA PRO A 134 0.74 7.80 9.29
C PRO A 134 0.08 7.95 10.66
N SER A 135 -1.24 8.21 10.71
CA SER A 135 -2.01 8.22 11.96
C SER A 135 -3.51 8.03 11.69
N SER A 136 -4.30 7.83 12.75
CA SER A 136 -5.77 7.80 12.67
C SER A 136 -6.38 9.10 12.11
N LYS A 137 -5.63 10.22 12.15
CA LYS A 137 -6.04 11.52 11.61
C LYS A 137 -5.87 11.63 10.09
N HIS A 138 -5.40 10.58 9.41
CA HIS A 138 -5.22 10.55 7.96
C HIS A 138 -6.34 9.78 7.27
N THR A 139 -6.53 10.02 5.99
CA THR A 139 -7.38 9.20 5.12
C THR A 139 -6.73 9.06 3.76
N ALA A 140 -6.95 7.92 3.11
CA ALA A 140 -6.60 7.79 1.70
C ALA A 140 -7.40 8.78 0.85
N HIS A 141 -6.72 9.39 -0.10
CA HIS A 141 -7.22 10.34 -1.08
C HIS A 141 -6.83 9.88 -2.48
N HIS A 142 -7.81 9.84 -3.39
CA HIS A 142 -7.55 9.59 -4.81
C HIS A 142 -7.01 10.87 -5.44
N ILE A 143 -5.84 10.81 -6.08
CA ILE A 143 -5.29 11.94 -6.82
C ILE A 143 -6.17 12.27 -8.02
N VAL A 144 -6.52 11.26 -8.82
CA VAL A 144 -7.59 11.36 -9.82
C VAL A 144 -8.87 10.79 -9.20
N PRO A 145 -9.87 11.62 -8.86
CA PRO A 145 -11.07 11.13 -8.20
C PRO A 145 -11.98 10.34 -9.15
N GLY A 146 -12.85 9.52 -8.57
CA GLY A 146 -13.90 8.82 -9.32
C GLY A 146 -15.05 9.73 -9.72
N LYS A 147 -15.26 10.81 -8.96
CA LYS A 147 -16.17 11.89 -9.32
C LYS A 147 -15.49 13.22 -9.03
N GLY A 148 -15.18 13.94 -10.09
CA GLY A 148 -14.60 15.29 -10.02
C GLY A 148 -15.63 16.41 -9.98
N LYS A 149 -15.16 17.63 -9.73
CA LYS A 149 -15.88 18.89 -9.87
C LYS A 149 -15.98 19.35 -11.32
N ASP A 150 -14.99 19.04 -12.16
CA ASP A 150 -15.05 19.16 -13.62
C ASP A 150 -15.26 17.77 -14.22
N PRO A 151 -16.51 17.40 -14.58
CA PRO A 151 -16.81 16.05 -15.05
C PRO A 151 -16.04 15.67 -16.32
N ILE A 152 -15.79 16.63 -17.21
CA ILE A 152 -15.16 16.35 -18.51
C ILE A 152 -13.67 16.10 -18.31
N VAL A 153 -12.99 16.98 -17.59
CA VAL A 153 -11.56 16.84 -17.29
C VAL A 153 -11.32 15.58 -16.46
N ASN A 154 -12.15 15.35 -15.44
CA ASN A 154 -12.04 14.19 -14.58
C ASN A 154 -12.25 12.87 -15.33
N VAL A 155 -13.33 12.74 -16.10
CA VAL A 155 -13.62 11.51 -16.86
C VAL A 155 -12.51 11.22 -17.87
N ARG A 156 -12.01 12.24 -18.59
CA ARG A 156 -10.91 12.06 -19.55
C ARG A 156 -9.61 11.63 -18.88
N THR A 157 -9.30 12.20 -17.71
CA THR A 157 -8.08 11.86 -16.97
C THR A 157 -8.19 10.46 -16.37
N ARG A 158 -9.35 10.09 -15.83
CA ARG A 158 -9.60 8.74 -15.32
C ARG A 158 -9.57 7.69 -16.44
N LEU A 159 -10.19 7.99 -17.59
CA LEU A 159 -10.12 7.13 -18.77
C LEU A 159 -8.66 6.91 -19.20
N HIS A 160 -7.84 7.97 -19.18
CA HIS A 160 -6.41 7.86 -19.49
C HIS A 160 -5.69 6.92 -18.51
N LEU A 161 -5.96 6.97 -17.20
CA LEU A 161 -5.40 5.99 -16.25
C LEU A 161 -5.81 4.55 -16.61
N HIS A 162 -7.10 4.33 -16.85
CA HIS A 162 -7.64 3.01 -17.18
C HIS A 162 -7.02 2.43 -18.46
N GLN A 163 -6.84 3.26 -19.50
CA GLN A 163 -6.19 2.87 -20.75
C GLN A 163 -4.72 2.46 -20.58
N HIS A 164 -4.08 2.80 -19.46
CA HIS A 164 -2.73 2.39 -19.11
C HIS A 164 -2.72 1.33 -17.99
N GLY A 165 -3.86 0.70 -17.72
CA GLY A 165 -3.96 -0.38 -16.74
C GLY A 165 -3.84 0.08 -15.28
N ILE A 166 -4.09 1.37 -15.02
CA ILE A 166 -4.11 1.92 -13.66
C ILE A 166 -5.58 2.10 -13.28
N GLY A 167 -6.09 1.22 -12.42
CA GLY A 167 -7.44 1.35 -11.88
C GLY A 167 -7.54 2.45 -10.82
N ILE A 168 -8.75 2.87 -10.49
CA ILE A 168 -8.96 4.00 -9.57
C ILE A 168 -8.45 3.74 -8.16
N ASN A 169 -8.63 2.53 -7.64
CA ASN A 169 -8.14 2.10 -6.33
C ASN A 169 -6.69 1.60 -6.36
N ASP A 170 -5.96 1.75 -7.48
CA ASP A 170 -4.54 1.40 -7.49
C ASP A 170 -3.78 2.31 -6.50
N PRO A 171 -2.90 1.75 -5.66
CA PRO A 171 -2.06 2.53 -4.75
C PRO A 171 -1.30 3.69 -5.38
N ALA A 172 -0.94 3.60 -6.67
CA ALA A 172 -0.30 4.69 -7.39
C ALA A 172 -1.19 5.93 -7.54
N ASN A 173 -2.52 5.76 -7.57
CA ASN A 173 -3.49 6.87 -7.58
C ASN A 173 -3.84 7.34 -6.14
N GLY A 174 -3.20 6.79 -5.12
CA GLY A 174 -3.48 7.07 -3.72
C GLY A 174 -2.43 7.94 -3.05
N VAL A 175 -2.89 8.76 -2.10
CA VAL A 175 -2.03 9.46 -1.14
C VAL A 175 -2.74 9.59 0.20
N TYR A 176 -2.00 9.57 1.30
CA TYR A 176 -2.56 9.92 2.61
C TYR A 176 -2.52 11.43 2.83
N LEU A 177 -3.67 12.00 3.18
CA LEU A 177 -3.84 13.41 3.55
C LEU A 177 -4.56 13.52 4.91
N VAL A 178 -4.47 14.69 5.55
CA VAL A 178 -5.09 14.88 6.87
C VAL A 178 -6.58 14.85 6.63
N HIS A 179 -7.33 14.23 7.54
CA HIS A 179 -8.76 14.10 7.33
C HIS A 179 -9.45 15.48 7.33
N LYS A 180 -8.98 16.41 8.16
CA LYS A 180 -9.52 17.75 8.34
C LYS A 180 -8.40 18.77 8.52
N ASP A 181 -8.68 20.03 8.17
CA ASP A 181 -7.77 21.16 8.40
C ASP A 181 -7.47 21.36 9.90
N GLU A 182 -8.37 20.98 10.82
CA GLU A 182 -8.16 21.09 12.27
C GLU A 182 -7.00 20.23 12.80
N TYR A 183 -6.54 19.26 11.99
CA TYR A 183 -5.39 18.42 12.31
C TYR A 183 -4.08 18.96 11.77
N THR A 184 -4.11 20.12 11.10
CA THR A 184 -2.94 20.82 10.58
C THR A 184 -2.54 21.95 11.55
N PRO A 185 -1.26 22.05 11.95
CA PRO A 185 -0.14 21.20 11.52
C PRO A 185 -0.17 19.80 12.15
N HIS A 186 0.11 18.77 11.34
CA HIS A 186 0.33 17.41 11.81
C HIS A 186 1.82 17.06 11.73
N TRP A 187 2.36 16.29 12.69
CA TRP A 187 3.80 15.97 12.74
C TRP A 187 4.34 15.31 11.46
N SER A 188 3.54 14.48 10.79
CA SER A 188 3.92 13.78 9.54
C SER A 188 3.79 14.64 8.29
N MET A 189 2.97 15.69 8.33
CA MET A 189 2.65 16.54 7.19
C MET A 189 2.12 17.90 7.69
N PRO A 190 3.04 18.77 8.15
CA PRO A 190 2.69 19.97 8.89
C PRO A 190 1.96 21.02 8.04
N LEU A 191 2.08 20.93 6.71
CA LEU A 191 1.48 21.89 5.78
C LEU A 191 0.21 21.34 5.11
N SER A 192 -0.04 20.04 5.14
CA SER A 192 -1.15 19.40 4.41
C SER A 192 -2.50 19.98 4.81
N ARG A 193 -3.45 20.07 3.86
CA ARG A 193 -4.83 20.44 4.13
C ARG A 193 -5.73 19.21 4.24
N GLY A 194 -6.91 19.44 4.81
CA GLY A 194 -7.98 18.46 4.88
C GLY A 194 -8.28 17.85 3.52
N HIS A 195 -8.42 16.53 3.45
CA HIS A 195 -8.57 15.77 2.20
C HIS A 195 -9.69 16.31 1.28
N LYS A 196 -10.74 16.92 1.83
CA LYS A 196 -11.87 17.48 1.08
C LYS A 196 -11.55 18.78 0.34
N LYS A 197 -10.40 19.42 0.62
CA LYS A 197 -10.04 20.74 0.09
C LYS A 197 -9.41 20.69 -1.30
N TYR A 198 -8.96 19.52 -1.76
CA TYR A 198 -8.19 19.42 -3.00
C TYR A 198 -9.04 19.25 -4.26
N HIS A 199 -10.22 18.63 -4.21
CA HIS A 199 -11.05 18.43 -5.41
C HIS A 199 -11.76 19.71 -5.85
N THR A 200 -11.05 20.53 -6.63
CA THR A 200 -11.54 21.73 -7.33
C THR A 200 -11.34 21.59 -8.85
N ASN A 201 -12.02 22.41 -9.66
CA ASN A 201 -11.85 22.39 -11.12
C ASN A 201 -10.39 22.65 -11.55
N LEU A 202 -9.72 23.57 -10.86
CA LEU A 202 -8.33 23.92 -11.15
C LEU A 202 -7.36 22.83 -10.73
N TYR A 203 -7.61 22.17 -9.59
CA TYR A 203 -6.84 20.98 -9.21
C TYR A 203 -6.96 19.88 -10.26
N GLU A 204 -8.19 19.58 -10.68
CA GLU A 204 -8.43 18.52 -11.66
C GLU A 204 -7.77 18.83 -13.01
N THR A 205 -7.82 20.09 -13.43
CA THR A 205 -7.11 20.57 -14.64
C THR A 205 -5.59 20.45 -14.47
N TRP A 206 -5.04 20.84 -13.32
CA TRP A 206 -3.61 20.75 -13.03
C TRP A 206 -3.11 19.29 -13.02
N VAL A 207 -3.86 18.37 -12.40
CA VAL A 207 -3.56 16.93 -12.45
C VAL A 207 -3.65 16.43 -13.89
N ALA A 208 -4.71 16.77 -14.63
CA ALA A 208 -4.91 16.34 -16.01
C ALA A 208 -3.76 16.76 -16.92
N ASN A 209 -3.29 18.00 -16.81
CA ASN A 209 -2.18 18.54 -17.60
C ASN A 209 -0.84 17.85 -17.32
N ARG A 210 -0.67 17.31 -16.11
CA ARG A 210 0.53 16.55 -15.73
C ARG A 210 0.49 15.08 -16.14
N ILE A 211 -0.70 14.49 -16.15
CA ILE A 211 -0.88 13.04 -16.32
C ILE A 211 -1.17 12.66 -17.78
N ARG A 212 -2.10 13.35 -18.46
CA ARG A 212 -2.58 12.94 -19.79
C ARG A 212 -1.53 12.97 -20.92
N PRO A 213 -0.49 13.84 -20.88
CA PRO A 213 0.58 13.78 -21.86
C PRO A 213 1.43 12.50 -21.77
N LEU A 214 1.50 11.87 -20.59
CA LEU A 214 2.34 10.70 -20.34
C LEU A 214 1.70 9.44 -20.95
N LYS A 215 2.50 8.63 -21.65
CA LYS A 215 2.05 7.39 -22.32
C LYS A 215 2.66 6.12 -21.73
N ASN A 216 3.65 6.25 -20.87
CA ASN A 216 4.31 5.16 -20.20
C ASN A 216 3.69 4.98 -18.80
N ILE A 217 3.35 3.74 -18.42
CA ILE A 217 2.72 3.43 -17.14
C ILE A 217 3.57 3.85 -15.95
N ASP A 218 4.88 3.61 -15.98
CA ASP A 218 5.82 3.97 -14.91
C ASP A 218 5.98 5.48 -14.79
N ALA A 219 5.98 6.20 -15.93
CA ALA A 219 5.95 7.67 -15.94
C ALA A 219 4.66 8.21 -15.30
N ILE A 220 3.50 7.62 -15.62
CA ILE A 220 2.22 8.01 -15.01
C ILE A 220 2.24 7.76 -13.51
N LYS A 221 2.66 6.57 -13.07
CA LYS A 221 2.76 6.22 -11.64
C LYS A 221 3.73 7.13 -10.89
N THR A 222 4.91 7.38 -11.46
CA THR A 222 5.89 8.33 -10.91
C THR A 222 5.29 9.73 -10.78
N GLN A 223 4.57 10.20 -11.80
CA GLN A 223 3.94 11.50 -11.76
C GLN A 223 2.82 11.60 -10.72
N LEU A 224 2.03 10.54 -10.54
CA LEU A 224 1.04 10.48 -9.45
C LEU A 224 1.72 10.54 -8.08
N GLN A 225 2.82 9.81 -7.86
CA GLN A 225 3.58 9.89 -6.62
C GLN A 225 4.13 11.31 -6.36
N ILE A 226 4.64 11.98 -7.39
CA ILE A 226 5.09 13.39 -7.31
C ILE A 226 3.92 14.29 -6.91
N ILE A 227 2.76 14.14 -7.55
CA ILE A 227 1.55 14.89 -7.20
C ILE A 227 1.16 14.62 -5.75
N GLY A 228 1.16 13.37 -5.29
CA GLY A 228 0.87 13.02 -3.90
C GLY A 228 1.77 13.76 -2.90
N ARG A 229 3.08 13.81 -3.16
CA ARG A 229 4.04 14.55 -2.32
C ARG A 229 3.75 16.06 -2.32
N ILE A 230 3.44 16.61 -3.49
CA ILE A 230 3.04 18.02 -3.64
C ILE A 230 1.79 18.32 -2.79
N LEU A 231 0.79 17.44 -2.80
CA LEU A 231 -0.42 17.61 -1.97
C LEU A 231 -0.12 17.55 -0.47
N GLN A 232 0.75 16.65 -0.03
CA GLN A 232 1.18 16.54 1.38
C GLN A 232 1.89 17.81 1.88
N GLN A 233 2.48 18.58 0.96
CA GLN A 233 3.12 19.87 1.24
C GLN A 233 2.15 21.06 1.08
N ASN A 234 0.88 20.82 0.75
CA ASN A 234 -0.11 21.84 0.39
C ASN A 234 0.39 22.76 -0.74
N GLU A 235 0.97 22.13 -1.74
CA GLU A 235 1.33 22.78 -3.00
C GLU A 235 0.47 22.20 -4.15
N PRO A 236 0.31 22.92 -5.26
CA PRO A 236 0.58 24.35 -5.39
C PRO A 236 -0.40 25.18 -4.53
N LYS A 237 0.11 26.17 -3.80
CA LYS A 237 -0.69 27.12 -3.01
C LYS A 237 -1.69 27.91 -3.86
N ASP A 238 -1.36 28.11 -5.13
CA ASP A 238 -2.09 28.93 -6.10
C ASP A 238 -3.02 28.13 -7.01
N ILE A 239 -3.79 27.18 -6.45
CA ILE A 239 -4.98 26.69 -7.13
C ILE A 239 -6.12 27.62 -6.69
N PRO A 240 -6.50 28.67 -7.46
CA PRO A 240 -7.60 29.54 -7.09
C PRO A 240 -8.80 28.73 -6.64
N GLN A 241 -9.28 29.05 -5.45
CA GLN A 241 -10.56 28.56 -4.96
C GLN A 241 -11.60 29.29 -5.81
N GLY A 242 -12.11 28.63 -6.86
CA GLY A 242 -13.30 29.09 -7.58
C GLY A 242 -14.52 29.01 -6.70
#